data_AF-A0A1I8G5V1-F1
#
_entry.id   AF-A0A1I8G5V1-F1
#
_cell.length_a   1.000
_cell.length_b   1.000
_cell.length_c   1.000
_cell.angle_alpha   90.00
_cell.angle_beta   90.00
_cell.angle_gamma   90.00
#
_symmetry.space_group_name_H-M   'P 1'
#
loop_
_entity.id
_entity.type
_entity.pdbx_description
1 polymer ?
#
loop_
_entity_poly.entity_id
_entity_poly.type
_entity_poly.pdbx_seq_one_letter_code
_entity_poly.pdbx_strand_id
1 'polypeptide(L)'
;MATARLDRFVRENFQQLRCNKYVKSQESEERICGCNRDERWHADCGVPVTPLPSREGAAADGPLQWDSAACCLRLPTNAHGRIKFRGFGRLRSANCP
;
A
#
# COMPACT_ATOMS: atom_id res chain seq x y z
N MET A 1 9.63 13.47 -25.71
CA MET A 1 9.05 12.19 -26.19
C MET A 1 9.47 10.95 -25.38
N ALA A 2 10.66 10.86 -24.79
CA ALA A 2 11.09 9.65 -24.04
C ALA A 2 10.33 9.38 -22.71
N THR A 3 9.89 10.42 -22.01
CA THR A 3 9.18 10.30 -20.72
C THR A 3 7.81 9.65 -20.83
N ALA A 4 7.07 9.91 -21.92
CA ALA A 4 5.77 9.30 -22.17
C ALA A 4 5.87 7.77 -22.41
N ARG A 5 6.99 7.31 -22.96
CA ARG A 5 7.23 5.87 -23.21
C ARG A 5 7.54 5.12 -21.92
N LEU A 6 8.33 5.72 -21.01
CA LEU A 6 8.63 5.12 -19.71
C LEU A 6 7.40 5.12 -18.79
N ASP A 7 6.64 6.22 -18.73
CA ASP A 7 5.41 6.30 -17.93
C ASP A 7 4.42 5.19 -18.31
N ARG A 8 4.18 5.02 -19.62
CA ARG A 8 3.30 3.97 -20.14
C ARG A 8 3.82 2.58 -19.78
N PHE A 9 5.11 2.30 -20.03
CA PHE A 9 5.70 1.01 -19.70
C PHE A 9 5.55 0.67 -18.22
N VAL A 10 5.79 1.64 -17.33
CA VAL A 10 5.68 1.41 -15.89
C VAL A 10 4.25 1.06 -15.48
N ARG A 11 3.27 1.82 -15.97
CA ARG A 11 1.84 1.57 -15.68
C ARG A 11 1.36 0.21 -16.20
N GLU A 12 1.86 -0.23 -17.35
CA GLU A 12 1.44 -1.49 -17.98
C GLU A 12 2.12 -2.73 -17.35
N ASN A 13 3.29 -2.59 -16.74
CA ASN A 13 4.11 -3.73 -16.33
C ASN A 13 4.36 -3.86 -14.83
N PHE A 14 4.18 -2.79 -14.04
CA PHE A 14 4.44 -2.82 -12.61
C PHE A 14 3.16 -2.58 -11.81
N GLN A 15 2.96 -3.44 -10.80
CA GLN A 15 1.79 -3.42 -9.94
C GLN A 15 2.20 -3.06 -8.51
N GLN A 16 1.29 -2.41 -7.79
CA GLN A 16 1.33 -2.21 -6.36
C GLN A 16 0.17 -2.96 -5.69
N LEU A 17 0.38 -3.36 -4.44
CA LEU A 17 -0.68 -3.91 -3.60
C LEU A 17 -1.31 -2.79 -2.77
N ARG A 18 -2.64 -2.74 -2.77
CA ARG A 18 -3.41 -1.83 -1.93
C ARG A 18 -4.45 -2.64 -1.17
N CYS A 19 -4.54 -2.45 0.14
CA CYS A 19 -5.58 -3.11 0.93
C CYS A 19 -6.98 -2.74 0.41
N ASN A 20 -7.85 -3.75 0.29
CA ASN A 20 -9.26 -3.58 -0.07
C ASN A 20 -10.20 -3.93 1.09
N LYS A 21 -9.66 -4.51 2.15
CA LYS A 21 -10.34 -4.85 3.38
C LYS A 21 -9.38 -4.64 4.54
N TYR A 22 -9.88 -4.06 5.61
CA TYR A 22 -9.17 -4.00 6.89
C TYR A 22 -9.37 -5.32 7.65
N VAL A 23 -8.28 -5.95 8.08
CA VAL A 23 -8.32 -7.12 8.97
C VAL A 23 -7.37 -6.82 10.13
N LYS A 24 -7.92 -6.58 11.32
CA LYS A 24 -7.11 -6.34 12.53
C LYS A 24 -6.22 -7.56 12.77
N SER A 25 -4.92 -7.31 12.97
CA SER A 25 -3.99 -8.34 13.41
C SER A 25 -4.43 -8.91 14.76
N GLN A 26 -4.39 -10.25 14.89
CA GLN A 26 -4.66 -10.91 16.16
C GLN A 26 -3.44 -10.89 17.10
N GLU A 27 -2.25 -10.65 16.55
CA GLU A 27 -0.98 -10.64 17.28
C GLU A 27 -0.64 -9.27 17.86
N SER A 28 -1.36 -8.23 17.44
CA SER A 28 -1.17 -6.86 17.92
C SER A 28 -2.34 -6.43 18.78
N GLU A 29 -2.05 -5.96 20.00
CA GLU A 29 -3.03 -5.27 20.84
C GLU A 29 -3.51 -3.97 20.16
N GLU A 30 -2.65 -3.38 19.33
CA GLU A 30 -2.92 -2.18 18.55
C GLU A 30 -3.90 -2.47 17.41
N ARG A 31 -4.69 -1.47 17.00
CA ARG A 31 -5.64 -1.57 15.88
C ARG A 31 -4.93 -1.49 14.53
N ILE A 32 -4.00 -2.41 14.30
CA ILE A 32 -3.13 -2.45 13.13
C ILE A 32 -3.57 -3.61 12.23
N CYS A 33 -3.72 -3.31 10.94
CA CYS A 33 -3.97 -4.30 9.89
C CYS A 33 -2.69 -5.09 9.57
N GLY A 34 -2.79 -6.29 9.01
CA GLY A 34 -1.62 -7.07 8.58
C GLY A 34 -0.70 -6.35 7.55
N CYS A 35 -1.19 -5.29 6.89
CA CYS A 35 -0.38 -4.40 6.06
C CYS A 35 0.42 -3.33 6.84
N ASN A 36 0.41 -3.40 8.17
CA ASN A 36 1.07 -2.47 9.08
C ASN A 36 0.57 -1.02 8.97
N ARG A 37 -0.73 -0.84 8.73
CA ARG A 37 -1.43 0.45 8.73
C ARG A 37 -2.63 0.38 9.68
N ASP A 38 -2.93 1.50 10.32
CA ASP A 38 -4.04 1.60 11.27
C ASP A 38 -5.41 1.76 10.57
N GLU A 39 -6.47 1.62 11.36
CA GLU A 39 -7.86 1.79 10.93
C GLU A 39 -8.13 3.15 10.24
N ARG A 40 -7.52 4.23 10.73
CA ARG A 40 -7.75 5.59 10.22
C ARG A 40 -7.18 5.77 8.81
N TRP A 41 -5.98 5.25 8.57
CA TRP A 41 -5.36 5.25 7.24
C TRP A 41 -6.22 4.50 6.21
N HIS A 42 -6.84 3.40 6.62
CA HIS A 42 -7.75 2.64 5.76
C HIS A 42 -9.03 3.42 5.45
N ALA A 43 -9.63 4.06 6.45
CA ALA A 43 -10.79 4.93 6.29
C ALA A 43 -10.50 6.09 5.32
N ASP A 44 -9.35 6.76 5.48
CA ASP A 44 -8.89 7.84 4.59
C ASP A 44 -8.67 7.35 3.15
N CYS A 45 -8.31 6.07 2.99
CA CYS A 45 -8.14 5.41 1.70
C CYS A 45 -9.45 4.88 1.09
N GLY A 46 -10.59 5.02 1.77
CA GLY A 46 -11.89 4.47 1.36
C GLY A 46 -11.97 2.95 1.44
N VAL A 47 -11.09 2.32 2.24
CA VAL A 47 -11.10 0.86 2.46
C VAL A 47 -12.16 0.55 3.51
N PRO A 48 -13.10 -0.37 3.24
CA PRO A 48 -14.08 -0.79 4.22
C PRO A 48 -13.41 -1.33 5.48
N VAL A 49 -13.68 -0.64 6.59
CA VAL A 49 -13.37 -1.11 7.94
C VAL A 49 -14.58 -1.86 8.45
N THR A 50 -14.72 -3.13 8.05
CA THR A 50 -15.73 -3.98 8.66
C THR A 50 -15.27 -4.32 10.08
N PRO A 51 -16.05 -4.02 11.13
CA PRO A 51 -15.76 -4.52 12.46
C PRO A 51 -15.65 -6.04 12.36
N LEU A 52 -14.53 -6.62 12.81
CA LEU A 52 -14.49 -8.07 12.99
C LEU A 52 -15.62 -8.43 13.95
N PRO A 53 -16.42 -9.46 13.64
CA PRO A 53 -17.48 -9.88 14.56
C PRO A 53 -16.86 -10.13 15.92
N SER A 54 -17.47 -9.56 16.96
CA SER A 54 -17.17 -9.86 18.35
C SER A 54 -17.09 -11.38 18.50
N ARG A 55 -16.15 -11.85 19.32
CA ARG A 55 -15.83 -13.27 19.51
C ARG A 55 -17.07 -14.16 19.78
N GLU A 56 -18.17 -13.57 20.24
CA GLU A 56 -19.47 -14.21 20.51
C GLU A 56 -20.34 -14.50 19.28
N GLY A 57 -19.95 -14.08 18.07
CA GLY A 57 -20.66 -14.37 16.81
C GLY A 57 -19.87 -15.19 15.79
N ALA A 58 -18.67 -15.67 16.14
CA ALA A 58 -17.77 -16.40 15.25
C ALA A 58 -18.17 -17.88 15.09
N ALA A 59 -19.40 -18.14 14.61
CA ALA A 59 -19.87 -19.46 14.25
C ALA A 59 -20.19 -19.51 12.75
N ALA A 60 -19.14 -19.56 11.91
CA ALA A 60 -19.19 -20.14 10.56
C ALA A 60 -17.79 -20.23 9.89
N ASP A 61 -16.93 -19.21 10.01
CA ASP A 61 -15.79 -19.04 9.09
C ASP A 61 -14.38 -18.99 9.73
N GLY A 62 -14.24 -19.28 11.03
CA GLY A 62 -12.94 -19.25 11.72
C GLY A 62 -12.35 -17.84 11.94
N PRO A 63 -11.18 -17.73 12.61
CA PRO A 63 -10.52 -16.45 12.82
C PRO A 63 -10.08 -15.85 11.48
N LEU A 64 -10.56 -14.65 11.16
CA LEU A 64 -10.15 -13.92 9.96
C LEU A 64 -8.65 -13.60 10.04
N GLN A 65 -7.83 -14.35 9.30
CA GLN A 65 -6.40 -14.11 9.14
C GLN A 65 -6.17 -13.17 7.95
N TRP A 66 -5.21 -12.26 8.11
CA TRP A 66 -4.81 -11.38 7.01
C TRP A 66 -4.02 -12.20 5.98
N ASP A 67 -4.52 -12.23 4.75
CA ASP A 67 -3.84 -12.81 3.60
C ASP A 67 -3.78 -11.79 2.48
N SER A 68 -2.58 -11.52 1.96
CA SER A 68 -2.36 -10.58 0.87
C SER A 68 -3.15 -10.91 -0.40
N ALA A 69 -3.45 -12.18 -0.68
CA ALA A 69 -4.22 -12.55 -1.87
C ALA A 69 -5.71 -12.22 -1.72
N ALA A 70 -6.26 -12.35 -0.50
CA ALA A 70 -7.66 -12.03 -0.20
C ALA A 70 -7.89 -10.56 0.21
N CYS A 71 -6.90 -9.92 0.85
CA CYS A 71 -7.05 -8.62 1.52
C CYS A 71 -6.47 -7.43 0.72
N CYS A 72 -5.86 -7.68 -0.44
CA CYS A 72 -5.27 -6.65 -1.28
C CYS A 72 -5.75 -6.73 -2.72
N LEU A 73 -5.87 -5.57 -3.35
CA LEU A 73 -6.00 -5.41 -4.79
C LEU A 73 -4.63 -5.14 -5.41
N ARG A 74 -4.42 -5.72 -6.60
CA ARG A 74 -3.30 -5.36 -7.48
C ARG A 74 -3.74 -4.22 -8.38
N LEU A 75 -3.03 -3.10 -8.30
CA LEU A 75 -3.30 -1.91 -9.10
C LEU A 75 -2.04 -1.51 -9.86
N PRO A 76 -2.15 -0.86 -11.02
CA PRO A 76 -0.99 -0.22 -11.65
C PRO A 76 -0.28 0.70 -10.65
N THR A 77 1.05 0.67 -10.65
CA THR A 77 1.81 1.60 -9.81
C THR A 77 1.65 3.04 -10.32
N ASN A 78 1.53 3.98 -9.38
CA ASN A 78 1.57 5.42 -9.63
C ASN A 78 2.78 6.08 -8.94
N ALA A 79 3.59 5.29 -8.25
CA ALA A 79 4.75 5.75 -7.49
C ALA A 79 6.03 5.62 -8.33
N HIS A 80 6.11 6.36 -9.44
CA HIS A 80 7.27 6.37 -10.31
C HIS A 80 7.61 7.77 -10.78
N GLY A 81 8.89 7.99 -11.08
CA GLY A 81 9.40 9.27 -11.53
C GLY A 81 10.78 9.56 -10.96
N ARG A 82 11.19 10.82 -11.05
CA ARG A 82 12.48 11.27 -10.54
C ARG A 82 12.29 12.10 -9.28
N ILE A 83 12.86 11.64 -8.18
CA ILE A 83 12.89 12.41 -6.93
C ILE A 83 14.02 13.43 -7.02
N LYS A 84 13.70 14.70 -6.71
CA LYS A 84 14.68 15.78 -6.54
C LYS A 84 14.48 16.39 -5.17
N PHE A 85 15.48 16.25 -4.31
CA PHE A 85 15.45 16.85 -2.99
C PHE A 85 15.70 18.37 -3.10
N ARG A 86 14.93 19.17 -2.38
CA ARG A 86 15.25 20.60 -2.23
C ARG A 86 16.44 20.73 -1.29
N GLY A 87 17.44 21.54 -1.64
CA GLY A 87 18.64 21.76 -0.81
C GLY A 87 19.72 20.69 -0.88
N PHE A 88 19.46 19.55 -1.52
CA PHE A 88 20.44 18.49 -1.79
C PHE A 88 20.46 18.17 -3.29
N GLY A 89 21.64 18.02 -3.89
CA GLY A 89 21.74 17.37 -5.20
C GLY A 89 22.16 18.22 -6.39
N ARG A 90 23.14 19.11 -6.21
CA ARG A 90 24.20 19.25 -7.22
C ARG A 90 25.53 19.31 -6.50
N LEU A 91 26.18 18.16 -6.31
CA LEU A 91 27.64 18.19 -6.43
C LEU A 91 27.87 18.77 -7.81
N ARG A 92 28.34 20.02 -7.88
CA ARG A 92 28.95 20.52 -9.10
C ARG A 92 29.98 19.44 -9.43
N SER A 93 29.76 18.69 -10.51
CA SER A 93 30.88 18.02 -11.15
C SER A 93 31.75 19.19 -11.62
N ALA A 94 32.61 19.66 -10.72
CA ALA A 94 33.71 20.50 -11.07
C ALA A 94 34.55 19.60 -11.97
N ASN A 95 34.53 19.92 -13.26
CA ASN A 95 35.39 19.36 -14.29
C ASN A 95 35.07 17.91 -14.70
N CYS A 96 34.17 17.75 -15.67
CA CYS A 96 34.52 16.88 -16.79
C CYS A 96 35.21 17.77 -17.84
N PRO A 97 36.49 17.53 -18.17
CA PRO A 97 37.08 18.06 -19.41
C PRO A 97 36.36 17.51 -20.65
#